data_AF-A0AAN6Q6S1-F1
#
_entry.id   AF-A0AAN6Q6S1-F1
#
_cell.length_a   1.000
_cell.length_b   1.000
_cell.length_c   1.000
_cell.angle_alpha   90.00
_cell.angle_beta   90.00
_cell.angle_gamma   90.00
#
_symmetry.space_group_name_H-M   'P 1'
#
loop_
_entity.id
_entity.type
_entity.pdbx_description
1 polymer ?
#
loop_
_entity_poly.entity_id
_entity_poly.type
_entity_poly.pdbx_seq_one_letter_code
_entity_poly.pdbx_strand_id
1 'polypeptide(L)'
;MWWIPANTPGPLQSGMAAAGQSSSLGYGPRRPSPHPAAPSDKGYDCRMRPPTSRLTRRQWLYMVGIQGVISMLVAAVVNFSISYALYSSSRPPPGPPPPGSHPPHLFRLPTSLVADAALSSVFQTLATWYVLAYMVNRDLSRGELQPTAPLRGRLAREPTGGFLRWFLFLDHYNAERGSRLLGGIGRTGWRMKLALALAGAGRALMVTALAYGFQIGPAIGILVPLGTPDDGDWMYTGRWFVPAFKTIFGALMGFWTAPVLTWMWMVRAAWIFRRHEGLPF
;
A
#
# COMPACT_ATOMS: atom_id res chain seq x y z
N MET A 1 10.75 5.74 8.71
CA MET A 1 9.56 5.81 7.83
C MET A 1 8.63 4.64 8.11
N TRP A 2 8.38 4.30 9.38
CA TRP A 2 7.31 3.41 9.81
C TRP A 2 6.91 3.85 11.21
N TRP A 3 5.61 3.77 11.49
CA TRP A 3 4.89 4.41 12.58
C TRP A 3 5.06 3.74 13.94
N ILE A 4 6.30 3.58 14.38
CA ILE A 4 6.57 3.34 15.78
C ILE A 4 7.36 4.56 16.27
N PRO A 5 6.80 5.42 17.15
CA PRO A 5 7.67 6.27 17.95
C PRO A 5 8.66 5.33 18.63
N ALA A 6 9.96 5.53 18.41
CA ALA A 6 11.03 4.61 18.80
C ALA A 6 11.05 4.24 20.30
N ASN A 7 10.19 4.84 21.12
CA ASN A 7 10.15 4.76 22.58
C ASN A 7 8.71 4.57 23.12
N THR A 8 7.97 3.55 22.66
CA THR A 8 6.80 3.09 23.44
C THR A 8 7.28 2.25 24.63
N PRO A 9 7.14 2.70 25.89
CA PRO A 9 7.34 1.82 27.04
C PRO A 9 6.32 0.67 26.97
N GLY A 10 6.75 -0.54 27.36
CA GLY A 10 5.92 -1.74 27.29
C GLY A 10 4.65 -1.62 28.15
N PRO A 11 3.65 -2.50 27.93
CA PRO A 11 2.52 -2.58 28.83
C PRO A 11 3.06 -2.82 30.24
N LEU A 12 2.66 -1.96 31.17
CA LEU A 12 2.94 -2.10 32.59
C LEU A 12 2.63 -3.54 32.97
N GLN A 13 3.67 -4.31 33.30
CA GLN A 13 3.51 -5.53 34.08
C GLN A 13 2.86 -5.06 35.39
N SER A 14 1.54 -5.19 35.47
CA SER A 14 0.80 -5.19 36.71
C SER A 14 1.25 -6.43 37.49
N GLY A 15 2.41 -6.28 38.14
CA GLY A 15 2.96 -7.26 39.05
C GLY A 15 1.95 -7.49 40.17
N MET A 16 1.48 -8.73 40.24
CA MET A 16 0.94 -9.32 41.44
C MET A 16 1.90 -9.05 42.61
N ALA A 17 1.47 -8.24 43.57
CA ALA A 17 2.04 -8.22 44.90
C ALA A 17 0.92 -8.64 45.87
N ALA A 18 0.89 -9.92 46.17
CA ALA A 18 0.12 -10.48 47.27
C ALA A 18 0.99 -10.50 48.54
N ALA A 19 0.29 -10.30 49.67
CA ALA A 19 0.62 -10.69 51.03
C ALA A 19 1.60 -9.82 51.87
N GLY A 20 1.03 -9.22 52.93
CA GLY A 20 1.46 -9.59 54.29
C GLY A 20 1.90 -8.47 55.25
N GLN A 21 1.21 -8.42 56.39
CA GLN A 21 1.64 -8.02 57.75
C GLN A 21 1.23 -6.63 58.33
N SER A 22 0.20 -6.73 59.20
CA SER A 22 0.06 -6.23 60.58
C SER A 22 0.78 -4.96 61.11
N SER A 23 -0.07 -4.04 61.59
CA SER A 23 -0.06 -3.37 62.92
C SER A 23 1.16 -2.58 63.41
N SER A 24 1.00 -1.26 63.57
CA SER A 24 1.25 -0.56 64.84
C SER A 24 0.84 0.92 64.80
N LEU A 25 0.31 1.39 65.92
CA LEU A 25 -0.11 2.76 66.24
C LEU A 25 1.07 3.73 66.28
N GLY A 26 0.89 4.92 65.72
CA GLY A 26 1.80 6.05 65.87
C GLY A 26 1.16 7.35 65.40
N TYR A 27 0.54 8.08 66.32
CA TYR A 27 -0.01 9.42 66.07
C TYR A 27 1.13 10.43 66.15
N GLY A 28 1.55 10.96 65.01
CA GLY A 28 2.56 12.02 64.90
C GLY A 28 2.12 13.07 63.86
N PRO A 29 2.45 14.36 64.05
CA PRO A 29 1.96 15.44 63.20
C PRO A 29 2.50 15.31 61.77
N ARG A 30 1.58 15.21 60.79
CA ARG A 30 1.87 15.11 59.35
C ARG A 30 2.64 16.34 58.88
N ARG A 31 3.91 16.17 58.53
CA ARG A 31 4.59 17.03 57.55
C ARG A 31 3.90 16.85 56.19
N PRO A 32 3.61 17.92 55.43
CA PRO A 32 3.22 17.76 54.04
C PRO A 32 4.37 17.13 53.27
N SER A 33 4.23 15.87 52.90
CA SER A 33 5.15 15.19 52.00
C SER A 33 5.20 15.97 50.67
N PRO A 34 6.39 16.20 50.10
CA PRO A 34 6.45 16.67 48.72
C PRO A 34 5.74 15.61 47.86
N HIS A 35 4.64 16.02 47.23
CA HIS A 35 4.00 15.18 46.22
C HIS A 35 5.10 14.72 45.25
N PRO A 36 5.33 13.41 45.06
CA PRO A 36 6.14 12.98 43.94
C PRO A 36 5.48 13.56 42.70
N ALA A 37 6.21 14.42 42.00
CA ALA A 37 5.77 14.99 40.74
C ALA A 37 5.24 13.84 39.90
N ALA A 38 3.95 13.90 39.55
CA ALA A 38 3.34 12.94 38.66
C ALA A 38 4.30 12.78 37.46
N PRO A 39 4.66 11.55 37.07
CA PRO A 39 5.49 11.35 35.91
C PRO A 39 4.80 12.10 34.77
N SER A 40 5.50 13.10 34.22
CA SER A 40 4.96 13.87 33.10
C SER A 40 4.57 12.85 32.04
N ASP A 41 3.27 12.77 31.78
CA ASP A 41 2.71 12.08 30.62
C ASP A 41 3.31 12.77 29.40
N LYS A 42 4.51 12.34 28.99
CA LYS A 42 4.97 12.47 27.62
C LYS A 42 4.21 11.41 26.83
N GLY A 43 2.88 11.49 26.90
CA GLY A 43 1.97 10.81 26.01
C GLY A 43 2.31 11.34 24.64
N TYR A 44 2.91 10.49 23.82
CA TYR A 44 3.16 10.83 22.44
C TYR A 44 1.80 11.19 21.83
N ASP A 45 1.61 12.47 21.49
CA ASP A 45 0.44 13.04 20.82
C ASP A 45 0.27 12.45 19.41
N CYS A 46 0.03 11.15 19.32
CA CYS A 46 -0.61 10.59 18.13
C CYS A 46 -2.01 11.19 18.10
N ARG A 47 -2.18 12.27 17.32
CA ARG A 47 -3.48 12.84 16.94
C ARG A 47 -4.29 11.89 16.04
N MET A 48 -3.97 10.60 16.07
CA MET A 48 -4.66 9.57 15.35
C MET A 48 -6.05 9.43 15.95
N ARG A 49 -7.05 9.63 15.09
CA ARG A 49 -8.44 9.57 15.50
C ARG A 49 -8.89 8.11 15.61
N PRO A 50 -9.88 7.82 16.48
CA PRO A 50 -10.39 6.46 16.61
C PRO A 50 -10.97 5.94 15.28
N PRO A 51 -10.87 4.62 15.03
CA PRO A 51 -11.31 4.02 13.78
C PRO A 51 -12.83 4.15 13.61
N THR A 52 -13.26 4.49 12.39
CA THR A 52 -14.68 4.62 12.07
C THR A 52 -15.33 3.26 11.90
N SER A 53 -16.53 3.06 12.46
CA SER A 53 -17.29 1.81 12.32
C SER A 53 -17.93 1.61 10.93
N ARG A 54 -18.04 2.69 10.15
CA ARG A 54 -18.59 2.69 8.79
C ARG A 54 -17.71 3.52 7.88
N LEU A 55 -17.71 3.17 6.60
CA LEU A 55 -17.06 3.98 5.58
C LEU A 55 -17.80 5.31 5.46
N THR A 56 -17.14 6.40 5.86
CA THR A 56 -17.71 7.74 5.77
C THR A 56 -17.66 8.25 4.33
N ARG A 57 -18.57 9.15 3.95
CA ARG A 57 -18.54 9.81 2.63
C ARG A 57 -17.20 10.49 2.36
N ARG A 58 -16.59 11.07 3.40
CA ARG A 58 -15.26 11.70 3.31
C ARG A 58 -14.16 10.68 2.99
N GLN A 59 -14.17 9.50 3.62
CA GLN A 59 -13.21 8.43 3.31
C GLN A 59 -13.41 7.90 1.90
N TRP A 60 -14.66 7.70 1.47
CA TRP A 60 -14.95 7.28 0.10
C TRP A 60 -14.46 8.31 -0.93
N LEU A 61 -14.75 9.60 -0.71
CA LEU A 61 -14.29 10.68 -1.58
C LEU A 61 -12.75 10.80 -1.60
N TYR A 62 -12.09 10.59 -0.46
CA TYR A 62 -10.63 10.55 -0.39
C TYR A 62 -10.06 9.37 -1.19
N MET A 63 -10.61 8.16 -1.04
CA MET A 63 -10.10 6.97 -1.72
C MET A 63 -10.39 7.00 -3.22
N VAL A 64 -11.65 7.18 -3.62
CA VAL A 64 -12.04 7.10 -5.04
C VAL A 64 -11.76 8.43 -5.74
N GLY A 65 -12.16 9.54 -5.14
CA GLY A 65 -11.99 10.86 -5.73
C GLY A 65 -10.52 11.29 -5.75
N ILE A 66 -9.90 11.47 -4.58
CA ILE A 66 -8.53 11.99 -4.53
C ILE A 66 -7.54 10.93 -5.00
N GLN A 67 -7.47 9.78 -4.35
CA GLN A 67 -6.44 8.78 -4.69
C GLN A 67 -6.71 8.09 -6.03
N GLY A 68 -7.95 7.69 -6.31
CA GLY A 68 -8.32 7.04 -7.56
C GLY A 68 -8.13 7.94 -8.78
N VAL A 69 -8.71 9.14 -8.80
CA VAL A 69 -8.62 10.04 -9.96
C VAL A 69 -7.20 10.57 -10.17
N ILE A 70 -6.47 10.95 -9.11
CA ILE A 70 -5.08 11.40 -9.28
C ILE A 70 -4.21 10.26 -9.82
N SER A 71 -4.34 9.06 -9.26
CA SER A 71 -3.61 7.88 -9.75
C SER A 71 -3.94 7.57 -11.21
N MET A 72 -5.22 7.64 -11.58
CA MET A 72 -5.68 7.48 -12.96
C MET A 72 -5.01 8.49 -13.90
N LEU A 73 -5.01 9.78 -13.56
CA LEU A 73 -4.43 10.83 -14.40
C LEU A 73 -2.91 10.69 -14.52
N VAL A 74 -2.21 10.45 -13.41
CA VAL A 74 -0.75 10.25 -13.42
C VAL A 74 -0.39 9.02 -14.26
N ALA A 75 -1.11 7.90 -14.06
CA ALA A 75 -0.88 6.69 -14.83
C ALA A 75 -1.16 6.90 -16.33
N ALA A 76 -2.23 7.61 -16.67
CA ALA A 76 -2.56 7.97 -18.05
C ALA A 76 -1.40 8.74 -18.71
N VAL A 77 -0.93 9.81 -18.06
CA VAL A 77 0.14 10.67 -18.58
C VAL A 77 1.45 9.92 -18.73
N VAL A 78 1.86 9.14 -17.73
CA VAL A 78 3.12 8.37 -17.78
C VAL A 78 3.06 7.31 -18.90
N ASN A 79 1.99 6.53 -18.96
CA ASN A 79 1.84 5.49 -19.98
C ASN A 79 1.74 6.09 -21.38
N PHE A 80 1.01 7.20 -21.56
CA PHE A 80 0.97 7.93 -22.83
C PHE A 80 2.37 8.41 -23.24
N SER A 81 3.10 9.05 -22.33
CA SER A 81 4.40 9.65 -22.65
C SER A 81 5.42 8.60 -23.09
N ILE A 82 5.50 7.48 -22.35
CA ILE A 82 6.40 6.37 -22.67
C ILE A 82 6.00 5.72 -24.00
N SER A 83 4.73 5.38 -24.18
CA SER A 83 4.25 4.74 -25.41
C SER A 83 4.39 5.64 -26.63
N TYR A 84 4.10 6.93 -26.49
CA TYR A 84 4.28 7.88 -27.56
C TYR A 84 5.75 7.97 -27.96
N ALA A 85 6.68 8.07 -27.00
CA ALA A 85 8.11 8.09 -27.31
C ALA A 85 8.60 6.79 -27.99
N LEU A 86 8.10 5.63 -27.54
CA LEU A 86 8.53 4.33 -28.07
C LEU A 86 7.93 3.99 -29.45
N TYR A 87 6.65 4.33 -29.68
CA TYR A 87 5.90 3.84 -30.84
C TYR A 87 5.56 4.93 -31.87
N SER A 88 5.81 6.21 -31.58
CA SER A 88 5.57 7.28 -32.57
C SER A 88 6.52 7.22 -33.77
N SER A 89 7.72 6.67 -33.57
CA SER A 89 8.77 6.54 -34.59
C SER A 89 8.65 5.28 -35.44
N SER A 90 7.85 4.29 -35.03
CA SER A 90 7.64 3.03 -35.78
C SER A 90 6.76 3.19 -37.02
N ARG A 91 6.71 4.40 -37.58
CA ARG A 91 5.87 4.76 -38.72
C ARG A 91 6.68 4.86 -40.01
N PRO A 92 6.04 4.50 -41.14
CA PRO A 92 6.21 5.15 -42.41
C PRO A 92 5.20 6.32 -42.58
N PRO A 93 5.64 7.57 -42.80
CA PRO A 93 4.89 8.58 -43.56
C PRO A 93 5.71 9.09 -44.78
N PRO A 94 5.05 9.54 -45.85
CA PRO A 94 5.10 8.86 -47.16
C PRO A 94 6.52 8.40 -47.52
N GLY A 95 6.88 7.19 -47.10
CA GLY A 95 8.21 6.65 -47.29
C GLY A 95 8.34 5.30 -46.59
N PRO A 96 9.31 4.47 -46.98
CA PRO A 96 9.56 3.19 -46.30
C PRO A 96 9.93 3.44 -44.84
N PRO A 97 9.53 2.55 -43.92
CA PRO A 97 9.92 2.63 -42.52
C PRO A 97 11.46 2.68 -42.38
N PRO A 98 11.99 3.31 -41.31
CA PRO A 98 13.42 3.25 -41.02
C PRO A 98 13.88 1.79 -41.03
N PRO A 99 15.02 1.46 -41.66
CA PRO A 99 15.56 0.11 -41.65
C PRO A 99 15.68 -0.40 -40.20
N GLY A 100 15.00 -1.52 -39.90
CA GLY A 100 15.00 -2.12 -38.55
C GLY A 100 13.87 -1.66 -37.61
N SER A 101 12.92 -0.83 -38.04
CA SER A 101 11.75 -0.54 -37.20
C SER A 101 10.73 -1.69 -37.28
N HIS A 102 10.52 -2.38 -36.17
CA HIS A 102 9.48 -3.40 -36.06
C HIS A 102 8.16 -2.75 -35.63
N PRO A 103 7.03 -3.03 -36.31
CA PRO A 103 5.74 -2.55 -35.86
C PRO A 103 5.37 -3.21 -34.52
N PRO A 104 4.50 -2.57 -33.72
CA PRO A 104 4.01 -3.17 -32.49
C PRO A 104 3.07 -4.32 -32.79
N HIS A 105 3.33 -5.45 -32.14
CA HIS A 105 2.54 -6.66 -32.22
C HIS A 105 1.87 -6.96 -30.89
N LEU A 106 0.78 -7.72 -30.90
CA LEU A 106 0.08 -8.07 -29.67
C LEU A 106 0.95 -8.96 -28.77
N PHE A 107 1.47 -10.08 -29.30
CA PHE A 107 2.19 -11.09 -28.51
C PHE A 107 3.68 -11.23 -28.88
N ARG A 108 4.08 -10.89 -30.11
CA ARG A 108 5.44 -11.10 -30.61
C ARG A 108 6.46 -10.13 -29.98
N LEU A 109 7.54 -10.70 -29.42
CA LEU A 109 8.70 -9.95 -28.92
C LEU A 109 9.58 -9.47 -30.10
N PRO A 110 10.35 -8.36 -29.96
CA PRO A 110 10.49 -7.52 -28.76
C PRO A 110 9.40 -6.45 -28.61
N THR A 111 8.54 -6.25 -29.61
CA THR A 111 7.52 -5.18 -29.64
C THR A 111 6.13 -5.62 -29.18
N SER A 112 6.08 -6.53 -28.20
CA SER A 112 4.81 -7.07 -27.69
C SER A 112 4.10 -6.06 -26.79
N LEU A 113 2.87 -5.68 -27.18
CA LEU A 113 2.00 -4.81 -26.39
C LEU A 113 1.61 -5.42 -25.05
N VAL A 114 1.36 -6.73 -25.03
CA VAL A 114 1.03 -7.48 -23.81
C VAL A 114 2.21 -7.45 -22.84
N ALA A 115 3.43 -7.78 -23.31
CA ALA A 115 4.62 -7.75 -22.46
C ALA A 115 4.94 -6.33 -21.94
N ASP A 116 4.81 -5.32 -22.81
CA ASP A 116 5.05 -3.93 -22.47
C ASP A 116 4.02 -3.39 -21.45
N ALA A 117 2.75 -3.76 -21.58
CA ALA A 117 1.71 -3.46 -20.60
C ALA A 117 1.96 -4.17 -19.26
N ALA A 118 2.44 -5.42 -19.26
CA ALA A 118 2.81 -6.15 -18.05
C ALA A 118 3.94 -5.42 -17.30
N LEU A 119 5.00 -5.04 -18.02
CA LEU A 119 6.13 -4.32 -17.45
C LEU A 119 5.72 -2.96 -16.86
N SER A 120 4.90 -2.21 -17.60
CA SER A 120 4.36 -0.92 -17.15
C SER A 120 3.52 -1.10 -15.87
N SER A 121 2.73 -2.18 -15.79
CA SER A 121 1.91 -2.50 -14.63
C SER A 121 2.75 -2.80 -13.38
N VAL A 122 3.88 -3.48 -13.54
CA VAL A 122 4.83 -3.76 -12.44
C VAL A 122 5.36 -2.46 -11.85
N PHE A 123 5.91 -1.58 -12.69
CA PHE A 123 6.48 -0.31 -12.22
C PHE A 123 5.41 0.60 -11.62
N GLN A 124 4.25 0.71 -12.27
CA GLN A 124 3.14 1.53 -11.79
C GLN A 124 2.63 1.04 -10.44
N THR A 125 2.45 -0.28 -10.25
CA THR A 125 1.96 -0.81 -8.97
C THR A 125 2.99 -0.67 -7.86
N LEU A 126 4.28 -0.88 -8.16
CA LEU A 126 5.36 -0.65 -7.19
C LEU A 126 5.38 0.80 -6.72
N ALA A 127 5.37 1.76 -7.66
CA ALA A 127 5.35 3.18 -7.33
C ALA A 127 4.11 3.53 -6.48
N THR A 128 2.92 3.12 -6.93
CA THR A 128 1.65 3.36 -6.22
C THR A 128 1.68 2.75 -4.81
N TRP A 129 2.22 1.54 -4.65
CA TRP A 129 2.33 0.87 -3.35
C TRP A 129 3.09 1.73 -2.33
N TYR A 130 4.29 2.21 -2.69
CA TYR A 130 5.12 2.99 -1.77
C TYR A 130 4.61 4.42 -1.58
N VAL A 131 4.11 5.07 -2.64
CA VAL A 131 3.52 6.42 -2.54
C VAL A 131 2.32 6.41 -1.59
N LEU A 132 1.40 5.45 -1.76
CA LEU A 132 0.23 5.35 -0.88
C LEU A 132 0.61 4.92 0.54
N ALA A 133 1.58 3.99 0.69
CA ALA A 133 2.10 3.64 2.00
C ALA A 133 2.63 4.90 2.71
N TYR A 134 3.33 5.80 2.01
CA TYR A 134 3.80 7.05 2.60
C TYR A 134 2.66 8.02 2.91
N MET A 135 1.82 8.34 1.91
CA MET A 135 0.79 9.37 2.02
C MET A 135 -0.27 9.01 3.05
N VAL A 136 -0.82 7.79 3.00
CA VAL A 136 -1.86 7.36 3.94
C VAL A 136 -1.31 7.36 5.36
N ASN A 137 -0.08 6.87 5.56
CA ASN A 137 0.55 6.94 6.88
C ASN A 137 0.74 8.37 7.35
N ARG A 138 1.17 9.29 6.48
CA ARG A 138 1.33 10.71 6.85
C ARG A 138 -0.02 11.34 7.22
N ASP A 139 -1.06 11.11 6.45
CA ASP A 139 -2.38 11.74 6.66
C ASP A 139 -3.07 11.16 7.91
N LEU A 140 -2.87 9.88 8.22
CA LEU A 140 -3.27 9.28 9.49
C LEU A 140 -2.50 9.90 10.68
N SER A 141 -1.24 10.32 10.48
CA SER A 141 -0.36 10.81 11.58
C SER A 141 -0.74 12.18 12.06
N ARG A 142 -1.30 12.95 11.14
CA ARG A 142 -1.81 14.28 11.38
C ARG A 142 -3.25 14.26 11.87
N GLY A 143 -3.89 13.10 11.93
CA GLY A 143 -5.32 12.97 12.23
C GLY A 143 -6.22 13.56 11.13
N GLU A 144 -5.67 13.83 9.94
CA GLU A 144 -6.42 14.34 8.78
C GLU A 144 -7.36 13.27 8.22
N LEU A 145 -6.92 12.03 8.30
CA LEU A 145 -7.64 10.84 7.89
C LEU A 145 -7.94 9.96 9.11
N GLN A 146 -9.16 9.42 9.18
CA GLN A 146 -9.55 8.45 10.21
C GLN A 146 -9.31 7.04 9.67
N PRO A 147 -8.72 6.11 10.45
CA PRO A 147 -8.62 4.71 10.06
C PRO A 147 -10.03 4.16 9.83
N THR A 148 -10.20 3.35 8.78
CA THR A 148 -11.49 2.72 8.50
C THR A 148 -11.51 1.37 9.19
N ALA A 149 -12.50 1.10 10.04
CA ALA A 149 -12.68 -0.27 10.53
C ALA A 149 -12.95 -1.19 9.33
N PRO A 150 -12.51 -2.44 9.40
CA PRO A 150 -12.83 -3.39 8.35
C PRO A 150 -14.36 -3.51 8.17
N LEU A 151 -14.81 -3.76 6.94
CA LEU A 151 -16.22 -3.91 6.63
C LEU A 151 -16.88 -4.94 7.58
N ARG A 152 -18.11 -4.63 8.03
CA ARG A 152 -18.90 -5.42 8.98
C ARG A 152 -18.86 -6.92 8.62
N GLY A 153 -18.71 -7.78 9.62
CA GLY A 153 -18.68 -9.24 9.45
C GLY A 153 -17.28 -9.85 9.69
N ARG A 154 -16.87 -10.83 8.87
CA ARG A 154 -15.61 -11.58 9.07
C ARG A 154 -14.34 -10.74 9.03
N LEU A 155 -14.37 -9.59 8.34
CA LEU A 155 -13.24 -8.67 8.28
C LEU A 155 -13.10 -7.84 9.56
N ALA A 156 -14.15 -7.63 10.35
CA ALA A 156 -14.08 -6.82 11.57
C ALA A 156 -13.08 -7.37 12.59
N ARG A 157 -12.94 -8.70 12.63
CA ARG A 157 -11.93 -9.39 13.44
C ARG A 157 -10.57 -9.33 12.75
N GLU A 158 -9.52 -9.13 13.53
CA GLU A 158 -8.16 -9.24 13.01
C GLU A 158 -7.98 -10.61 12.32
N PRO A 159 -7.46 -10.66 11.08
CA PRO A 159 -7.33 -11.91 10.37
C PRO A 159 -6.36 -12.86 11.09
N THR A 160 -6.79 -14.11 11.24
CA THR A 160 -5.99 -15.18 11.87
C THR A 160 -5.15 -15.95 10.84
N GLY A 161 -5.54 -15.94 9.57
CA GLY A 161 -4.82 -16.65 8.50
C GLY A 161 -3.45 -16.04 8.21
N GLY A 162 -2.41 -16.89 8.17
CA GLY A 162 -1.03 -16.45 7.97
C GLY A 162 -0.80 -15.63 6.70
N PHE A 163 -1.45 -16.01 5.59
CA PHE A 163 -1.33 -15.26 4.33
C PHE A 163 -1.87 -13.83 4.42
N LEU A 164 -3.08 -13.65 4.97
CA LEU A 164 -3.71 -12.34 5.04
C LEU A 164 -2.97 -11.42 6.03
N ARG A 165 -2.48 -11.99 7.15
CA ARG A 165 -1.62 -11.28 8.10
C ARG A 165 -0.27 -10.88 7.50
N TRP A 166 0.34 -11.76 6.71
CA TRP A 166 1.54 -11.47 5.94
C TRP A 166 1.26 -10.33 4.96
N PHE A 167 0.25 -10.46 4.10
CA PHE A 167 -0.08 -9.48 3.06
C PHE A 167 -0.32 -8.08 3.65
N LEU A 168 -1.09 -8.00 4.75
CA LEU A 168 -1.41 -6.75 5.44
C LEU A 168 -0.29 -6.21 6.36
N PHE A 169 0.89 -6.83 6.38
CA PHE A 169 1.99 -6.43 7.27
C PHE A 169 1.58 -6.39 8.76
N LEU A 170 0.70 -7.29 9.21
CA LEU A 170 0.29 -7.37 10.61
C LEU A 170 1.34 -8.06 11.48
N ASP A 171 2.04 -9.07 10.95
CA ASP A 171 3.09 -9.81 11.69
C ASP A 171 4.45 -9.09 11.67
N HIS A 172 4.73 -8.28 10.65
CA HIS A 172 5.98 -7.52 10.57
C HIS A 172 6.03 -6.39 11.63
N TYR A 173 4.87 -5.97 12.13
CA TYR A 173 4.77 -5.10 13.29
C TYR A 173 5.30 -5.76 14.57
N ASN A 174 5.14 -7.08 14.70
CA ASN A 174 5.69 -7.85 15.82
C ASN A 174 7.20 -8.05 15.67
N ALA A 175 7.77 -7.98 14.46
CA ALA A 175 9.20 -8.10 14.26
C ALA A 175 9.99 -6.93 14.86
N GLU A 176 9.44 -5.71 14.83
CA GLU A 176 9.99 -4.54 15.54
C GLU A 176 9.87 -4.68 17.08
N ARG A 177 8.87 -5.42 17.58
CA ARG A 177 8.73 -5.78 19.01
C ARG A 177 9.56 -7.01 19.45
N GLY A 178 10.11 -7.79 18.52
CA GLY A 178 10.95 -8.96 18.82
C GLY A 178 10.51 -10.23 18.11
N SER A 179 10.69 -10.29 16.79
CA SER A 179 10.64 -11.57 16.09
C SER A 179 11.82 -12.43 16.53
N ARG A 180 11.53 -13.58 17.16
CA ARG A 180 12.53 -14.61 17.50
C ARG A 180 13.25 -15.18 16.26
N LEU A 181 12.66 -15.06 15.07
CA LEU A 181 13.25 -15.52 13.80
C LEU A 181 14.28 -14.53 13.22
N LEU A 182 14.21 -13.25 13.60
CA LEU A 182 15.14 -12.20 13.17
C LEU A 182 16.01 -11.70 14.33
N GLY A 183 15.99 -12.39 15.48
CA GLY A 183 16.69 -12.01 16.71
C GLY A 183 18.23 -11.93 16.60
N GLY A 184 18.82 -12.33 15.48
CA GLY A 184 20.26 -12.20 15.20
C GLY A 184 20.65 -11.02 14.30
N ILE A 185 19.70 -10.33 13.64
CA ILE A 185 20.00 -9.25 12.69
C ILE A 185 19.66 -7.91 13.36
N GLY A 186 20.71 -7.14 13.69
CA GLY A 186 20.66 -5.92 14.51
C GLY A 186 19.47 -5.00 14.26
N ARG A 187 18.85 -4.59 15.38
CA ARG A 187 17.58 -3.87 15.55
C ARG A 187 17.43 -2.50 14.87
N THR A 188 18.40 -2.02 14.10
CA THR A 188 18.41 -0.65 13.55
C THR A 188 19.23 -0.51 12.25
N GLY A 189 19.38 -1.58 11.47
CA GLY A 189 20.20 -1.59 10.25
C GLY A 189 19.46 -1.26 8.95
N TRP A 190 20.19 -0.73 7.95
CA TRP A 190 19.74 -0.60 6.56
C TRP A 190 19.21 -1.92 5.98
N ARG A 191 19.73 -3.07 6.45
CA ARG A 191 19.27 -4.41 6.08
C ARG A 191 17.80 -4.65 6.42
N MET A 192 17.32 -4.13 7.55
CA MET A 192 15.89 -4.23 7.92
C MET A 192 15.03 -3.37 7.01
N LYS A 193 15.49 -2.15 6.68
CA LYS A 193 14.80 -1.28 5.71
C LYS A 193 14.71 -1.93 4.34
N LEU A 194 15.80 -2.56 3.89
CA LEU A 194 15.84 -3.31 2.64
C LEU A 194 14.91 -4.51 2.66
N ALA A 195 14.95 -5.34 3.72
CA ALA A 195 14.07 -6.49 3.85
C ALA A 195 12.59 -6.08 3.81
N LEU A 196 12.23 -4.99 4.47
CA LEU A 196 10.88 -4.45 4.45
C LEU A 196 10.50 -3.85 3.08
N ALA A 197 11.45 -3.19 2.41
CA ALA A 197 11.24 -2.71 1.04
C ALA A 197 10.99 -3.89 0.08
N LEU A 198 11.82 -4.93 0.12
CA LEU A 198 11.65 -6.15 -0.69
C LEU A 198 10.34 -6.88 -0.36
N ALA A 199 9.97 -6.94 0.92
CA ALA A 199 8.67 -7.47 1.33
C ALA A 199 7.52 -6.65 0.72
N GLY A 200 7.65 -5.32 0.67
CA GLY A 200 6.71 -4.43 -0.01
C GLY A 200 6.64 -4.71 -1.51
N ALA A 201 7.80 -4.88 -2.15
CA ALA A 201 7.89 -5.17 -3.57
C ALA A 201 7.22 -6.51 -3.92
N GLY A 202 7.46 -7.56 -3.13
CA GLY A 202 6.81 -8.86 -3.33
C GLY A 202 5.28 -8.79 -3.27
N ARG A 203 4.72 -7.97 -2.37
CA ARG A 203 3.26 -7.75 -2.28
C ARG A 203 2.74 -6.90 -3.44
N ALA A 204 3.47 -5.86 -3.82
CA ALA A 204 3.14 -5.05 -4.99
C ALA A 204 3.15 -5.88 -6.28
N LEU A 205 4.09 -6.82 -6.43
CA LEU A 205 4.11 -7.78 -7.55
C LEU A 205 2.90 -8.71 -7.53
N MET A 206 2.47 -9.17 -6.36
CA MET A 206 1.24 -9.98 -6.24
C MET A 206 -0.01 -9.17 -6.63
N VAL A 207 -0.11 -7.92 -6.17
CA VAL A 207 -1.19 -7.01 -6.59
C VAL A 207 -1.12 -6.75 -8.09
N THR A 208 0.09 -6.58 -8.64
CA THR A 208 0.29 -6.40 -10.09
C THR A 208 -0.23 -7.60 -10.84
N ALA A 209 0.15 -8.82 -10.45
CA ALA A 209 -0.26 -10.05 -11.14
C ALA A 209 -1.79 -10.20 -11.17
N LEU A 210 -2.46 -9.91 -10.05
CA LEU A 210 -3.92 -9.94 -9.96
C LEU A 210 -4.56 -8.83 -10.81
N ALA A 211 -4.06 -7.60 -10.70
CA ALA A 211 -4.62 -6.45 -11.40
C ALA A 211 -4.45 -6.58 -12.93
N TYR A 212 -3.24 -6.92 -13.34
CA TYR A 212 -2.89 -7.18 -14.74
C TYR A 212 -3.68 -8.36 -15.30
N GLY A 213 -3.72 -9.50 -14.59
CA GLY A 213 -4.44 -10.69 -15.05
C GLY A 213 -5.93 -10.44 -15.26
N PHE A 214 -6.56 -9.65 -14.39
CA PHE A 214 -7.96 -9.26 -14.56
C PHE A 214 -8.16 -8.31 -15.76
N GLN A 215 -7.23 -7.39 -16.01
CA GLN A 215 -7.40 -6.35 -17.02
C GLN A 215 -6.94 -6.78 -18.42
N ILE A 216 -5.97 -7.69 -18.53
CA ILE A 216 -5.37 -8.08 -19.81
C ILE A 216 -6.31 -8.89 -20.70
N GLY A 217 -7.17 -9.73 -20.12
CA GLY A 217 -8.15 -10.52 -20.88
C GLY A 217 -9.11 -9.63 -21.70
N PRO A 218 -9.85 -8.72 -21.05
CA PRO A 218 -10.68 -7.73 -21.75
C PRO A 218 -9.88 -6.87 -22.74
N ALA A 219 -8.66 -6.47 -22.38
CA ALA A 219 -7.79 -5.71 -23.27
C ALA A 219 -7.47 -6.48 -24.57
N ILE A 220 -7.07 -7.75 -24.48
CA ILE A 220 -6.83 -8.61 -25.65
C ILE A 220 -8.11 -8.74 -26.49
N GLY A 221 -9.25 -8.97 -25.86
CA GLY A 221 -10.54 -9.08 -26.55
C GLY A 221 -10.93 -7.83 -27.36
N ILE A 222 -10.53 -6.64 -26.90
CA ILE A 222 -10.72 -5.37 -27.62
C ILE A 222 -9.64 -5.17 -28.69
N LEU A 223 -8.40 -5.55 -28.39
CA LEU A 223 -7.25 -5.34 -29.26
C LEU A 223 -7.29 -6.21 -30.52
N VAL A 224 -7.70 -7.48 -30.41
CA VAL A 224 -7.79 -8.43 -31.52
C VAL A 224 -8.59 -7.87 -32.71
N PRO A 225 -9.87 -7.44 -32.57
CA PRO A 225 -10.65 -6.96 -33.70
C PRO A 225 -10.16 -5.62 -34.28
N LEU A 226 -9.31 -4.88 -33.55
CA LEU A 226 -8.76 -3.60 -34.00
C LEU A 226 -7.40 -3.73 -34.68
N GLY A 227 -6.77 -4.91 -34.63
CA GLY A 227 -5.48 -5.18 -35.24
C GLY A 227 -5.60 -5.60 -36.70
N THR A 228 -4.47 -5.58 -37.40
CA THR A 228 -4.33 -6.25 -38.70
C THR A 228 -3.68 -7.62 -38.48
N PRO A 229 -4.26 -8.73 -38.97
CA PRO A 229 -3.61 -10.03 -38.88
C PRO A 229 -2.26 -10.00 -39.61
N ASP A 230 -1.20 -10.47 -38.95
CA ASP A 230 0.14 -10.60 -39.52
C ASP A 230 0.83 -11.84 -38.94
N ASP A 231 1.06 -12.84 -39.79
CA ASP A 231 1.83 -14.05 -39.47
C ASP A 231 1.46 -14.71 -38.12
N GLY A 232 0.15 -14.93 -37.91
CA GLY A 232 -0.39 -15.57 -36.71
C GLY A 232 -0.49 -14.66 -35.47
N ASP A 233 -0.19 -13.37 -35.59
CA ASP A 233 -0.37 -12.36 -34.55
C ASP A 233 -1.19 -11.16 -35.09
N TRP A 234 -1.40 -10.15 -34.24
CA TRP A 234 -2.08 -8.91 -34.59
C TRP A 234 -1.10 -7.73 -34.52
N MET A 235 -0.98 -7.01 -35.63
CA MET A 235 -0.12 -5.85 -35.81
C MET A 235 -0.90 -4.53 -35.75
N TYR A 236 -0.30 -3.48 -35.21
CA TYR A 236 -0.92 -2.15 -35.08
C TYR A 236 -0.06 -1.05 -35.70
N THR A 237 -0.49 -0.50 -36.83
CA THR A 237 0.27 0.54 -37.58
C THR A 237 -0.17 1.98 -37.27
N GLY A 238 -1.27 2.15 -36.53
CA GLY A 238 -1.78 3.47 -36.16
C GLY A 238 -0.91 4.16 -35.08
N ARG A 239 -0.40 5.38 -35.36
CA ARG A 239 0.42 6.18 -34.40
C ARG A 239 -0.24 6.40 -33.05
N TRP A 240 -1.55 6.55 -33.06
CA TRP A 240 -2.30 6.83 -31.83
C TRP A 240 -2.82 5.58 -31.16
N PHE A 241 -2.73 4.42 -31.84
CA PHE A 241 -3.35 3.20 -31.35
C PHE A 241 -2.68 2.73 -30.06
N VAL A 242 -1.37 2.49 -30.10
CA VAL A 242 -0.61 2.03 -28.93
C VAL A 242 -0.61 3.06 -27.80
N PRO A 243 -0.41 4.37 -28.06
CA PRO A 243 -0.52 5.37 -27.01
C PRO A 243 -1.91 5.46 -26.39
N ALA A 244 -2.98 5.44 -27.19
CA ALA A 244 -4.34 5.46 -26.65
C ALA A 244 -4.62 4.22 -25.80
N PHE A 245 -4.25 3.03 -26.29
CA PHE A 245 -4.37 1.78 -25.55
C PHE A 245 -3.66 1.85 -24.20
N LYS A 246 -2.36 2.19 -24.19
CA LYS A 246 -1.58 2.27 -22.95
C LYS A 246 -2.09 3.32 -21.99
N THR A 247 -2.58 4.45 -22.51
CA THR A 247 -3.17 5.51 -21.69
C THR A 247 -4.41 4.99 -20.97
N ILE A 248 -5.35 4.39 -21.69
CA ILE A 248 -6.59 3.87 -21.12
C ILE A 248 -6.28 2.71 -20.16
N PHE A 249 -5.40 1.80 -20.57
CA PHE A 249 -5.00 0.66 -19.76
C PHE A 249 -4.35 1.11 -18.43
N GLY A 250 -3.37 2.01 -18.50
CA GLY A 250 -2.70 2.57 -17.33
C GLY A 250 -3.65 3.37 -16.43
N ALA A 251 -4.51 4.20 -17.04
CA ALA A 251 -5.52 5.01 -16.34
C ALA A 251 -6.47 4.13 -15.53
N LEU A 252 -7.07 3.12 -16.18
CA LEU A 252 -7.91 2.14 -15.52
C LEU A 252 -7.12 1.51 -14.40
N MET A 253 -5.96 0.89 -14.67
CA MET A 253 -5.13 0.25 -13.65
C MET A 253 -4.92 1.14 -12.41
N GLY A 254 -4.52 2.39 -12.61
CA GLY A 254 -4.32 3.37 -11.54
C GLY A 254 -5.59 3.68 -10.74
N PHE A 255 -6.73 3.77 -11.42
CA PHE A 255 -8.02 4.12 -10.83
C PHE A 255 -8.53 3.10 -9.82
N TRP A 256 -8.42 1.78 -10.07
CA TRP A 256 -8.95 0.77 -9.14
C TRP A 256 -7.88 0.24 -8.17
N THR A 257 -6.61 0.21 -8.55
CA THR A 257 -5.56 -0.24 -7.62
C THR A 257 -5.33 0.75 -6.48
N ALA A 258 -5.31 2.06 -6.75
CA ALA A 258 -5.01 3.05 -5.72
C ALA A 258 -6.05 3.11 -4.59
N PRO A 259 -7.38 3.12 -4.85
CA PRO A 259 -8.39 3.06 -3.79
C PRO A 259 -8.32 1.77 -2.97
N VAL A 260 -8.08 0.62 -3.62
CA VAL A 260 -7.97 -0.68 -2.95
C VAL A 260 -6.76 -0.71 -2.02
N LEU A 261 -5.60 -0.24 -2.48
CA LEU A 261 -4.39 -0.14 -1.67
C LEU A 261 -4.55 0.87 -0.54
N THR A 262 -5.17 2.02 -0.81
CA THR A 262 -5.49 3.02 0.22
C THR A 262 -6.36 2.40 1.31
N TRP A 263 -7.44 1.71 0.92
CA TRP A 263 -8.31 1.02 1.86
C TRP A 263 -7.55 -0.02 2.69
N MET A 264 -6.74 -0.85 2.05
CA MET A 264 -5.87 -1.82 2.72
C MET A 264 -4.99 -1.16 3.80
N TRP A 265 -4.33 -0.04 3.48
CA TRP A 265 -3.50 0.70 4.44
C TRP A 265 -4.32 1.28 5.61
N MET A 266 -5.52 1.78 5.34
CA MET A 266 -6.42 2.31 6.38
C MET A 266 -6.92 1.22 7.32
N VAL A 267 -7.32 0.06 6.77
CA VAL A 267 -7.79 -1.08 7.56
C VAL A 267 -6.65 -1.65 8.40
N ARG A 268 -5.44 -1.76 7.83
CA ARG A 268 -4.23 -2.12 8.57
C ARG A 268 -4.02 -1.19 9.77
N ALA A 269 -4.13 0.12 9.56
CA ALA A 269 -3.97 1.11 10.62
C ALA A 269 -5.04 0.96 11.71
N ALA A 270 -6.28 0.66 11.35
CA ALA A 270 -7.36 0.41 12.30
C ALA A 270 -7.11 -0.80 13.20
N TRP A 271 -6.61 -1.92 12.66
CA TRP A 271 -6.25 -3.09 13.45
C TRP A 271 -5.08 -2.83 14.41
N ILE A 272 -4.06 -2.09 13.94
CA ILE A 272 -2.91 -1.72 14.78
C ILE A 272 -3.38 -0.85 15.95
N PHE A 273 -4.22 0.15 15.68
CA PHE A 273 -4.77 1.04 16.70
C PHE A 273 -5.54 0.27 17.79
N ARG A 274 -6.50 -0.59 17.41
CA ARG A 274 -7.28 -1.39 18.37
C ARG A 274 -6.43 -2.28 19.26
N ARG A 275 -5.36 -2.87 18.70
CA ARG A 275 -4.41 -3.70 19.47
C ARG A 275 -3.70 -2.90 20.55
N HIS A 276 -3.32 -1.65 20.27
CA HIS A 276 -2.65 -0.81 21.28
C HIS A 276 -3.59 -0.36 22.39
N GLU A 277 -4.84 -0.06 22.06
CA GLU A 277 -5.83 0.37 23.05
C GLU A 277 -6.46 -0.80 23.83
N GLY A 278 -6.08 -2.05 23.54
CA GLY A 278 -6.68 -3.23 24.18
C GLY A 278 -8.17 -3.39 23.88
N LEU A 279 -8.67 -2.75 22.83
CA LEU A 279 -10.08 -2.80 22.47
C LEU A 279 -10.45 -4.15 21.86
N PRO A 280 -11.64 -4.70 22.20
CA PRO A 280 -12.13 -5.90 21.57
C PRO A 280 -12.35 -5.69 20.06
N PHE A 281 -12.17 -6.76 19.29
CA PHE A 281 -12.32 -6.75 17.82
C PHE A 281 -13.77 -6.93 17.38
#